data_AF-A0A6I5C603-F1
#
_entry.id   AF-A0A6I5C603-F1
#
_cell.length_a   1.000
_cell.length_b   1.000
_cell.length_c   1.000
_cell.angle_alpha   90.00
_cell.angle_beta   90.00
_cell.angle_gamma   90.00
#
_symmetry.space_group_name_H-M   'P 1'
#
loop_
_entity.id
_entity.type
_entity.pdbx_description
1 polymer ?
#
loop_
_entity_poly.entity_id
_entity_poly.type
_entity_poly.pdbx_seq_one_letter_code
_entity_poly.pdbx_strand_id
1 'polypeptide(L)'
;AAADLADITAYDAACHPADRPRFVAQWLSTPGHRGLVRRAAGRVTGYGVLRPARDGVRIGPLFADTAEDAHALFDALCADVPGRQVSLDVPATNTAGVALAEQAGLTPSFETARMYTGPVRPHAGERVFGVTTLELG
;
A
#
# COMPACT_ATOMS: atom_id res chain seq x y z
N ALA A 1 12.73 -12.63 1.95
CA ALA A 1 13.03 -14.03 1.56
C ALA A 1 11.78 -14.70 0.98
N ALA A 2 11.87 -15.90 0.40
CA ALA A 2 10.70 -16.62 -0.16
C ALA A 2 9.56 -16.82 0.86
N ALA A 3 9.90 -16.94 2.16
CA ALA A 3 8.93 -16.99 3.25
C ALA A 3 8.10 -15.70 3.40
N ASP A 4 8.70 -14.53 3.18
CA ASP A 4 7.97 -13.26 3.22
C ASP A 4 7.00 -13.13 2.07
N LEU A 5 7.33 -13.66 0.88
CA LEU A 5 6.45 -13.56 -0.28
C LEU A 5 5.13 -14.31 -0.06
N ALA A 6 5.17 -15.49 0.55
CA ALA A 6 3.96 -16.27 0.86
C ALA A 6 3.06 -15.52 1.86
N ASP A 7 3.63 -15.03 2.96
CA ASP A 7 2.87 -14.30 3.99
C ASP A 7 2.32 -12.97 3.46
N ILE A 8 3.10 -12.22 2.68
CA ILE A 8 2.66 -10.98 2.04
C ILE A 8 1.52 -11.28 1.06
N THR A 9 1.61 -12.35 0.28
CA THR A 9 0.56 -12.73 -0.67
C THR A 9 -0.75 -13.08 0.07
N ALA A 10 -0.67 -13.80 1.18
CA ALA A 10 -1.84 -14.10 2.00
C ALA A 10 -2.45 -12.81 2.60
N TYR A 11 -1.61 -11.89 3.06
CA TYR A 11 -2.03 -10.60 3.61
C TYR A 11 -2.65 -9.68 2.53
N ASP A 12 -2.07 -9.63 1.32
CA ASP A 12 -2.59 -8.91 0.16
C ASP A 12 -4.00 -9.39 -0.22
N ALA A 13 -4.22 -10.71 -0.25
CA ALA A 13 -5.52 -11.31 -0.57
C ALA A 13 -6.62 -10.98 0.47
N ALA A 14 -6.24 -10.64 1.70
CA ALA A 14 -7.19 -10.15 2.71
C ALA A 14 -7.55 -8.67 2.49
N CYS A 15 -6.67 -7.88 1.89
CA CYS A 15 -6.82 -6.43 1.69
C CYS A 15 -7.32 -6.07 0.28
N HIS A 16 -7.29 -7.01 -0.67
CA HIS A 16 -7.70 -6.80 -2.06
C HIS A 16 -8.83 -7.77 -2.43
N PRO A 17 -9.84 -7.36 -3.22
CA PRO A 17 -11.00 -8.20 -3.55
C PRO A 17 -10.72 -9.36 -4.52
N ALA A 18 -9.46 -9.66 -4.83
CA ALA A 18 -9.07 -10.72 -5.75
C ALA A 18 -7.72 -11.34 -5.36
N ASP A 19 -7.54 -12.62 -5.66
CA ASP A 19 -6.25 -13.28 -5.45
C ASP A 19 -5.30 -12.92 -6.58
N ARG A 20 -4.15 -12.33 -6.24
CA ARG A 20 -3.18 -11.82 -7.23
C ARG A 20 -1.72 -12.18 -6.95
N PRO A 21 -1.40 -13.45 -6.65
CA PRO A 21 -0.06 -13.88 -6.21
C PRO A 21 1.04 -13.58 -7.24
N ARG A 22 0.76 -13.78 -8.53
CA ARG A 22 1.73 -13.48 -9.60
C ARG A 22 2.02 -11.98 -9.70
N PHE A 23 0.99 -11.16 -9.54
CA PHE A 23 1.15 -9.72 -9.52
C PHE A 23 2.01 -9.29 -8.33
N VAL A 24 1.68 -9.74 -7.11
CA VAL A 24 2.44 -9.41 -5.89
C VAL A 24 3.91 -9.82 -6.03
N ALA A 25 4.18 -11.04 -6.51
CA ALA A 25 5.54 -11.52 -6.72
C ALA A 25 6.33 -10.61 -7.68
N GLN A 26 5.74 -10.27 -8.83
CA GLN A 26 6.37 -9.37 -9.80
C GLN A 26 6.54 -7.96 -9.20
N TRP A 27 5.50 -7.42 -8.57
CA TRP A 27 5.48 -6.08 -7.99
C TRP A 27 6.57 -5.88 -6.92
N LEU A 28 6.89 -6.92 -6.16
CA LEU A 28 7.95 -6.90 -5.15
C LEU A 28 9.35 -7.11 -5.75
N SER A 29 9.47 -7.73 -6.93
CA SER A 29 10.76 -8.03 -7.58
C SER A 29 11.15 -7.06 -8.70
N THR A 30 10.23 -6.22 -9.17
CA THR A 30 10.48 -5.27 -10.26
C THR A 30 11.65 -4.34 -9.90
N PRO A 31 12.66 -4.19 -10.79
CA PRO A 31 13.78 -3.27 -10.55
C PRO A 31 13.30 -1.85 -10.25
N GLY A 32 13.85 -1.25 -9.20
CA GLY A 32 13.47 0.08 -8.72
C GLY A 32 12.30 0.09 -7.74
N HIS A 33 11.56 -1.01 -7.58
CA HIS A 33 10.60 -1.16 -6.49
C HIS A 33 11.33 -1.54 -5.20
N ARG A 34 10.89 -0.96 -4.09
CA ARG A 34 11.37 -1.28 -2.74
C ARG A 34 10.19 -1.65 -1.86
N GLY A 35 10.06 -2.94 -1.55
CA GLY A 35 9.04 -3.45 -0.63
C GLY A 35 9.57 -3.52 0.80
N LEU A 36 8.76 -3.07 1.76
CA LEU A 36 8.98 -3.27 3.19
C LEU A 36 7.80 -4.05 3.78
N VAL A 37 8.08 -4.92 4.74
CA VAL A 37 7.08 -5.72 5.45
C VAL A 37 7.21 -5.46 6.94
N ARG A 38 6.08 -5.26 7.61
CA ARG A 38 6.00 -5.16 9.07
C ARG A 38 5.52 -6.49 9.63
N ARG A 39 6.21 -6.97 10.65
CA ARG A 39 5.86 -8.18 11.38
C ARG A 39 5.69 -7.87 12.86
N ALA A 40 4.67 -8.45 13.47
CA ALA A 40 4.47 -8.45 14.92
C ALA A 40 3.98 -9.83 15.36
N ALA A 41 4.49 -10.35 16.47
CA ALA A 41 4.14 -11.67 17.00
C ALA A 41 4.21 -12.80 15.94
N GLY A 42 5.20 -12.76 15.05
CA GLY A 42 5.42 -13.78 14.01
C GLY A 42 4.53 -13.69 12.76
N ARG A 43 3.54 -12.79 12.71
CA ARG A 43 2.69 -12.58 11.52
C ARG A 43 3.00 -11.28 10.80
N VAL A 44 2.65 -11.21 9.52
CA VAL A 44 2.60 -9.94 8.78
C VAL A 44 1.45 -9.09 9.32
N THR A 45 1.74 -7.84 9.65
CA THR A 45 0.72 -6.85 10.05
C THR A 45 0.66 -5.68 9.09
N GLY A 46 1.48 -5.69 8.03
CA GLY A 46 1.43 -4.71 6.97
C GLY A 46 2.58 -4.88 6.00
N TYR A 47 2.45 -4.28 4.82
CA TYR A 47 3.54 -4.08 3.90
C TYR A 47 3.24 -2.87 3.01
N GLY A 48 4.30 -2.31 2.46
CA GLY A 48 4.18 -1.25 1.47
C GLY A 48 5.30 -1.30 0.46
N VAL A 49 5.07 -0.70 -0.71
CA VAL A 49 6.05 -0.68 -1.80
C VAL A 49 6.24 0.74 -2.29
N LEU A 50 7.48 1.23 -2.25
CA LEU A 50 7.89 2.46 -2.92
C LEU A 50 8.35 2.13 -4.34
N ARG A 51 7.88 2.87 -5.35
CA ARG A 51 8.29 2.69 -6.74
C ARG A 51 8.52 4.03 -7.46
N PRO A 52 9.26 4.04 -8.58
CA PRO A 52 9.39 5.23 -9.41
C PRO A 52 8.03 5.71 -9.96
N ALA A 53 7.86 7.02 -10.04
CA ALA A 53 6.73 7.68 -10.68
C ALA A 53 7.23 8.83 -11.57
N ARG A 54 6.38 9.35 -12.46
CA ARG A 54 6.76 10.42 -13.43
C ARG A 54 7.42 11.61 -12.74
N ASP A 55 6.80 12.10 -11.67
CA ASP A 55 7.22 13.33 -10.99
C ASP A 55 7.89 13.04 -9.63
N GLY A 56 8.38 11.82 -9.39
CA GLY A 56 8.99 11.47 -8.11
C GLY A 56 8.95 9.97 -7.81
N VAL A 57 8.31 9.62 -6.71
CA VAL A 57 8.08 8.24 -6.26
C VAL A 57 6.65 8.09 -5.76
N ARG A 58 6.13 6.87 -5.81
CA ARG A 58 4.79 6.55 -5.33
C ARG A 58 4.84 5.36 -4.39
N ILE A 59 4.13 5.46 -3.28
CA ILE A 59 3.88 4.35 -2.37
C ILE A 59 2.60 3.65 -2.84
N GLY A 60 2.66 2.33 -3.01
CA GLY A 60 1.52 1.53 -3.44
C GLY A 60 1.87 0.05 -3.60
N PRO A 61 1.25 -0.87 -2.83
CA PRO A 61 0.23 -0.58 -1.82
C PRO A 61 0.87 0.03 -0.55
N LEU A 62 0.02 0.52 0.36
CA LEU A 62 0.32 0.68 1.78
C LEU A 62 -0.81 0.00 2.55
N PHE A 63 -0.60 -1.26 2.93
CA PHE A 63 -1.58 -2.04 3.69
C PHE A 63 -1.08 -2.30 5.11
N ALA A 64 -1.95 -2.18 6.11
CA ALA A 64 -1.56 -2.29 7.51
C ALA A 64 -2.76 -2.63 8.43
N ASP A 65 -2.54 -3.41 9.48
CA ASP A 65 -3.55 -3.79 10.47
C ASP A 65 -4.03 -2.56 11.25
N THR A 66 -3.16 -1.56 11.45
CA THR A 66 -3.41 -0.37 12.27
C THR A 66 -2.82 0.90 11.65
N ALA A 67 -3.23 2.07 12.14
CA ALA A 67 -2.64 3.34 11.76
C ALA A 67 -1.16 3.42 12.17
N GLU A 68 -0.79 2.92 13.35
CA GLU A 68 0.60 2.87 13.82
C GLU A 68 1.48 2.06 12.87
N ASP A 69 0.98 0.91 12.42
CA ASP A 69 1.64 0.05 11.45
C ASP A 69 1.84 0.76 10.11
N ALA A 70 0.81 1.49 9.65
CA ALA A 70 0.87 2.27 8.42
C ALA A 70 1.88 3.41 8.51
N HIS A 71 1.90 4.17 9.62
CA HIS A 71 2.86 5.24 9.86
C HIS A 71 4.29 4.70 9.86
N ALA A 72 4.56 3.61 10.58
CA ALA A 72 5.89 3.00 10.62
C ALA A 72 6.37 2.56 9.23
N LEU A 73 5.49 1.97 8.42
CA LEU A 73 5.81 1.60 7.04
C LEU A 73 6.03 2.82 6.15
N PHE A 74 5.17 3.84 6.25
CA PHE A 74 5.29 5.08 5.49
C PHE A 74 6.61 5.79 5.77
N ASP A 75 6.95 6.00 7.05
CA ASP A 75 8.17 6.67 7.47
C ASP A 75 9.42 5.92 6.97
N ALA A 76 9.42 4.59 7.11
CA ALA A 76 10.52 3.75 6.63
C ALA A 76 10.65 3.78 5.09
N LEU A 77 9.54 3.86 4.36
CA LEU A 77 9.56 4.01 2.90
C LEU A 77 10.08 5.39 2.48
N CYS A 78 9.74 6.44 3.22
CA CYS A 78 10.15 7.83 2.93
C CYS A 78 11.60 8.13 3.36
N ALA A 79 12.15 7.41 4.35
CA ALA A 79 13.51 7.62 4.85
C ALA A 79 14.61 7.56 3.78
N ASP A 80 14.44 6.72 2.75
CA ASP A 80 15.44 6.51 1.68
C ASP A 80 15.28 7.45 0.47
N VAL A 81 14.31 8.38 0.50
CA VAL A 81 14.03 9.30 -0.62
C VAL A 81 13.89 10.76 -0.19
N PRO A 82 14.83 11.30 0.61
CA PRO A 82 14.76 12.69 1.06
C PRO A 82 14.71 13.66 -0.12
N GLY A 83 13.80 14.63 -0.07
CA GLY A 83 13.62 15.67 -1.09
C GLY A 83 12.94 15.21 -2.39
N ARG A 84 12.48 13.96 -2.48
CA ARG A 84 11.67 13.47 -3.61
C ARG A 84 10.19 13.74 -3.33
N GLN A 85 9.44 14.11 -4.36
CA GLN A 85 7.99 14.15 -4.30
C GLN A 85 7.44 12.73 -4.12
N VAL A 86 6.67 12.53 -3.05
CA VAL A 86 6.01 11.26 -2.73
C VAL A 86 4.53 11.39 -3.07
N SER A 87 3.95 10.34 -3.65
CA SER A 87 2.52 10.25 -3.89
C SER A 87 1.95 8.97 -3.29
N LEU A 88 0.69 9.02 -2.86
CA LEU A 88 -0.06 7.92 -2.28
C LEU A 88 -1.54 8.09 -2.66
N ASP A 89 -2.17 7.01 -3.12
CA ASP A 89 -3.58 7.02 -3.50
C ASP A 89 -4.41 6.43 -2.34
N VAL A 90 -5.01 7.29 -1.50
CA VAL A 90 -5.71 6.91 -0.26
C VAL A 90 -7.21 6.75 -0.52
N PRO A 91 -7.84 5.61 -0.16
CA PRO A 91 -9.30 5.53 -0.17
C PRO A 91 -9.91 6.54 0.81
N ALA A 92 -10.80 7.40 0.34
CA ALA A 92 -11.49 8.39 1.20
C ALA A 92 -12.31 7.75 2.33
N THR A 93 -12.67 6.47 2.21
CA THR A 93 -13.35 5.69 3.25
C THR A 93 -12.42 5.27 4.40
N ASN A 94 -11.10 5.34 4.22
CA ASN A 94 -10.12 5.08 5.27
C ASN A 94 -9.69 6.39 5.92
N THR A 95 -10.42 6.83 6.94
CA THR A 95 -10.15 8.09 7.66
C THR A 95 -8.78 8.11 8.34
N ALA A 96 -8.27 6.96 8.79
CA ALA A 96 -6.93 6.86 9.35
C ALA A 96 -5.85 7.04 8.27
N GLY A 97 -6.09 6.53 7.05
CA GLY A 97 -5.23 6.77 5.89
C GLY A 97 -5.21 8.23 5.46
N VAL A 98 -6.37 8.89 5.48
CA VAL A 98 -6.45 10.34 5.20
C VAL A 98 -5.66 11.14 6.23
N ALA A 99 -5.85 10.85 7.52
CA ALA A 99 -5.10 11.51 8.59
C ALA A 99 -3.59 11.29 8.46
N LEU A 100 -3.14 10.09 8.09
CA LEU A 100 -1.72 9.82 7.83
C LEU A 100 -1.19 10.71 6.71
N ALA A 101 -1.90 10.81 5.59
CA ALA A 101 -1.48 11.62 4.46
C ALA A 101 -1.38 13.11 4.82
N GLU A 102 -2.37 13.63 5.55
CA GLU A 102 -2.39 15.02 6.03
C GLU A 102 -1.23 15.30 7.00
N GLN A 103 -1.00 14.41 7.96
CA GLN A 103 0.10 14.53 8.93
C GLN A 103 1.48 14.45 8.26
N ALA A 104 1.59 13.69 7.17
CA ALA A 104 2.78 13.62 6.34
C ALA A 104 2.96 14.86 5.43
N GLY A 105 2.05 15.83 5.48
CA GLY A 105 2.09 17.04 4.65
C GLY A 105 1.72 16.81 3.19
N LEU A 106 1.10 15.66 2.87
CA LEU A 106 0.57 15.40 1.52
C LEU A 106 -0.70 16.21 1.30
N THR A 107 -0.85 16.75 0.10
CA THR A 107 -2.04 17.51 -0.32
C THR A 107 -2.80 16.76 -1.41
N PRO A 108 -4.14 16.77 -1.41
CA PRO A 108 -4.92 16.17 -2.50
C PRO A 108 -4.54 16.77 -3.86
N SER A 109 -4.24 15.91 -4.84
CA SER A 109 -3.90 16.35 -6.20
C SER A 109 -5.03 16.12 -7.21
N PHE A 110 -5.79 15.03 -7.05
CA PHE A 110 -6.97 14.69 -7.84
C PHE A 110 -7.76 13.60 -7.12
N GLU A 111 -8.98 13.33 -7.58
CA GLU A 111 -9.84 12.28 -7.04
C GLU A 111 -10.27 11.30 -8.14
N THR A 112 -10.50 10.05 -7.75
CA THR A 112 -11.09 9.03 -8.61
C THR A 112 -12.09 8.20 -7.83
N ALA A 113 -13.04 7.59 -8.54
CA ALA A 113 -13.99 6.67 -7.94
C ALA A 113 -13.61 5.23 -8.29
N ARG A 114 -13.61 4.33 -7.29
CA ARG A 114 -13.55 2.89 -7.53
C ARG A 114 -14.96 2.39 -7.84
N MET A 115 -15.14 1.82 -9.03
CA MET A 115 -16.43 1.37 -9.54
C MET A 115 -16.43 -0.14 -9.79
N TYR A 116 -17.58 -0.78 -9.57
CA TYR A 116 -17.78 -2.22 -9.84
C TYR A 116 -19.12 -2.41 -10.56
N THR A 117 -19.14 -3.31 -11.54
CA THR A 117 -20.37 -3.67 -12.29
C THR A 117 -21.11 -4.86 -11.69
N GLY A 118 -20.60 -5.45 -10.62
CA GLY A 118 -21.18 -6.61 -9.94
C GLY A 118 -20.68 -6.74 -8.51
N PRO A 119 -21.02 -7.85 -7.83
CA PRO A 119 -20.63 -8.09 -6.44
C PRO A 119 -19.11 -8.06 -6.26
N VAL A 120 -18.66 -7.48 -5.15
CA VAL A 120 -17.25 -7.39 -4.77
C VAL A 120 -16.98 -8.39 -3.65
N ARG A 121 -15.89 -9.14 -3.74
CA ARG A 121 -15.45 -9.99 -2.64
C ARG A 121 -15.22 -9.12 -1.38
N PRO A 122 -15.78 -9.48 -0.21
CA PRO A 122 -15.44 -8.82 1.03
C PRO A 122 -13.92 -8.85 1.26
N HIS A 123 -13.36 -7.72 1.65
CA HIS A 123 -11.95 -7.55 1.98
C HIS A 123 -11.82 -6.52 3.10
N ALA A 124 -10.67 -6.51 3.76
CA ALA A 124 -10.33 -5.64 4.87
C ALA A 124 -10.00 -4.22 4.37
N GLY A 125 -11.00 -3.48 3.90
CA GLY A 125 -10.84 -2.12 3.35
C GLY A 125 -10.28 -1.13 4.37
N GLU A 126 -10.50 -1.35 5.66
CA GLU A 126 -9.93 -0.56 6.76
C GLU A 126 -8.40 -0.66 6.85
N ARG A 127 -7.82 -1.72 6.27
CA ARG A 127 -6.37 -1.95 6.22
C ARG A 127 -5.71 -1.32 5.00
N VAL A 128 -6.49 -0.70 4.10
CA VAL A 128 -5.99 -0.11 2.86
C VAL A 128 -5.71 1.37 3.09
N PHE A 129 -4.48 1.69 3.51
CA PHE A 129 -4.03 3.08 3.71
C PHE A 129 -3.55 3.72 2.39
N GLY A 130 -3.20 2.89 1.41
CA GLY A 130 -2.99 3.30 0.03
C GLY A 130 -3.21 2.15 -0.93
N VAL A 131 -3.94 2.39 -2.01
CA VAL A 131 -4.15 1.38 -3.05
C VAL A 131 -2.83 1.09 -3.77
N THR A 132 -2.75 -0.07 -4.44
CA THR A 132 -1.52 -0.47 -5.12
C THR A 132 -1.20 0.48 -6.26
N THR A 133 -2.20 0.71 -7.11
CA THR A 133 -2.17 1.61 -8.25
C THR A 133 -3.59 1.77 -8.79
N LEU A 134 -3.89 2.88 -9.45
CA LEU A 134 -5.25 3.15 -9.95
C LEU A 134 -5.64 2.24 -11.12
N GLU A 135 -4.66 1.74 -11.87
CA GLU A 135 -4.85 0.93 -13.07
C GLU A 135 -5.11 -0.56 -12.77
N LEU A 136 -4.56 -1.07 -11.66
CA LEU A 136 -4.54 -2.51 -11.34
C LEU A 136 -5.09 -2.84 -9.95
N GLY A 137 -5.45 -1.83 -9.17
CA GLY A 137 -6.19 -1.97 -7.94
C GLY A 137 -5.36 -2.03 -6.66
#